data_AF-A0A9R0Y3A8-F1
#
_entry.id   AF-A0A9R0Y3A8-F1
#
_cell.length_a   1.000
_cell.length_b   1.000
_cell.length_c   1.000
_cell.angle_alpha   90.00
_cell.angle_beta   90.00
_cell.angle_gamma   90.00
#
_symmetry.space_group_name_H-M   'P 1'
#
loop_
_entity.id
_entity.type
_entity.pdbx_description
1 polymer ?
#
loop_
_entity_poly.entity_id
_entity_poly.type
_entity_poly.pdbx_seq_one_letter_code
_entity_poly.pdbx_strand_id
1 'polypeptide(L)' 'MGDILNTKLFHFAGLRNLHSINLSFTLVTDTGMKKISMLNSLKSVNLDNRLITDVGLAALIGIYYMLQLAHNPLSTH' A
#
# COMPACT_ATOMS: atom_id res chain seq x y z
N MET A 1 -1.60 -17.08 16.36
CA MET A 1 -1.82 -15.69 16.84
C MET A 1 -2.08 -14.83 15.62
N GLY A 2 -3.35 -14.53 15.36
CA GLY A 2 -3.80 -13.87 14.14
C GLY A 2 -3.53 -12.36 14.17
N ASP A 3 -2.79 -11.88 13.20
CA ASP A 3 -3.12 -10.77 12.28
C ASP A 3 -3.85 -9.51 12.79
N ILE A 4 -3.74 -9.16 14.07
CA ILE A 4 -4.27 -7.90 14.65
C ILE A 4 -3.78 -6.67 13.88
N LEU A 5 -2.58 -6.73 13.29
CA LEU A 5 -2.01 -5.65 12.51
C LEU A 5 -2.73 -5.48 11.15
N ASN A 6 -3.13 -6.58 10.51
CA ASN A 6 -3.90 -6.57 9.28
C ASN A 6 -5.34 -6.05 9.49
N THR A 7 -5.91 -6.23 10.67
CA THR A 7 -7.20 -5.63 11.04
C THR A 7 -7.06 -4.14 11.34
N LYS A 8 -5.95 -3.69 11.94
CA LYS A 8 -5.68 -2.25 12.14
C LYS A 8 -5.47 -1.48 10.83
N LEU A 9 -4.95 -2.12 9.78
CA LEU A 9 -4.83 -1.51 8.44
C LEU A 9 -6.18 -1.05 7.86
N PHE A 10 -7.32 -1.67 8.23
CA PHE A 10 -8.64 -1.21 7.79
C PHE A 10 -8.99 0.19 8.28
N HIS A 11 -8.47 0.60 9.45
CA HIS A 11 -8.73 1.94 9.98
C HIS A 11 -7.98 3.05 9.23
N PHE A 12 -7.01 2.70 8.37
CA PHE A 12 -6.28 3.70 7.58
C PHE A 12 -7.01 4.12 6.30
N ALA A 13 -8.08 3.43 5.90
CA ALA A 13 -8.88 3.80 4.72
C ALA A 13 -9.49 5.23 4.83
N GLY A 14 -9.66 5.74 6.05
CA GLY A 14 -10.10 7.12 6.29
C GLY A 14 -8.98 8.18 6.20
N LEU A 15 -7.70 7.78 6.17
CA LEU A 15 -6.57 8.71 6.15
C LEU A 15 -6.25 9.19 4.74
N ARG A 16 -7.16 9.99 4.18
CA ARG A 16 -7.05 10.58 2.83
C ARG A 16 -5.79 11.44 2.60
N ASN A 17 -5.06 11.80 3.66
CA ASN A 17 -3.84 12.60 3.59
C ASN A 17 -2.58 11.81 3.98
N LEU A 18 -2.67 10.48 4.11
CA LEU A 18 -1.51 9.67 4.44
C LEU A 18 -0.64 9.48 3.19
N HIS A 19 0.51 10.16 3.18
CA HIS A 19 1.46 10.13 2.06
C HIS A 19 2.65 9.19 2.29
N SER A 20 2.97 8.89 3.53
CA SER A 20 4.09 8.03 3.89
C SER A 20 3.70 7.13 5.06
N ILE A 21 4.07 5.85 4.98
CA ILE A 21 3.91 4.90 6.07
C ILE A 21 5.22 4.13 6.29
N ASN A 22 5.59 3.94 7.55
CA ASN A 22 6.71 3.10 7.93
C ASN A 22 6.20 1.78 8.49
N LEU A 23 6.54 0.68 7.83
CA LEU A 23 6.17 -0.69 8.20
C LEU A 23 7.39 -1.57 8.49
N SER A 24 8.58 -0.98 8.62
CA SER A 24 9.80 -1.68 9.04
C SER A 24 9.59 -2.38 10.38
N PHE A 25 10.10 -3.61 10.49
CA PHE A 25 10.02 -4.44 11.70
C PHE A 25 8.59 -4.74 12.19
N THR A 26 7.60 -4.65 11.30
CA THR A 26 6.22 -5.04 11.60
C THR A 26 5.94 -6.49 11.19
N LEU A 27 4.76 -7.01 11.56
CA LEU A 27 4.28 -8.33 11.14
C LEU A 27 3.35 -8.27 9.93
N VAL A 28 3.50 -7.24 9.07
CA VAL A 28 2.71 -7.14 7.84
C VAL A 28 3.06 -8.29 6.90
N THR A 29 2.02 -8.88 6.30
CA THR A 29 2.11 -9.95 5.29
C THR A 29 1.63 -9.45 3.93
N ASP A 30 1.73 -10.28 2.89
CA ASP A 30 1.19 -9.97 1.55
C ASP A 30 -0.29 -9.57 1.57
N THR A 31 -1.08 -10.13 2.49
CA THR A 31 -2.49 -9.76 2.69
C THR A 31 -2.64 -8.33 3.22
N GLY A 32 -1.74 -7.91 4.12
CA GLY A 32 -1.67 -6.52 4.58
C GLY A 32 -1.27 -5.56 3.46
N MET A 33 -0.33 -5.98 2.61
CA MET A 33 0.13 -5.19 1.45
C MET A 33 -0.99 -4.89 0.45
N LYS A 34 -1.87 -5.86 0.18
CA LYS A 34 -3.08 -5.62 -0.64
C LYS A 34 -4.04 -4.58 -0.05
N LYS A 35 -4.07 -4.41 1.27
CA LYS A 35 -4.89 -3.36 1.91
C LYS A 35 -4.21 -2.01 1.83
N ILE A 36 -2.89 -1.96 2.02
CA ILE A 36 -2.09 -0.75 1.87
C ILE A 36 -2.20 -0.20 0.45
N SER A 37 -2.31 -1.07 -0.56
CA SER A 37 -2.50 -0.64 -1.96
C SER A 37 -3.82 0.06 -2.25
N MET A 38 -4.79 0.02 -1.35
CA MET A 38 -6.04 0.77 -1.47
C MET A 38 -5.93 2.21 -0.95
N LEU A 39 -4.80 2.59 -0.34
CA LEU A 39 -4.54 3.93 0.16
C LEU A 39 -4.03 4.82 -0.98
N ASN A 40 -4.94 5.37 -1.79
CA ASN A 40 -4.62 6.12 -3.01
C ASN A 40 -3.73 7.35 -2.82
N SER A 41 -3.65 7.90 -1.60
CA SER A 41 -2.82 9.07 -1.29
C SER A 41 -1.37 8.71 -0.92
N LEU A 42 -1.08 7.43 -0.77
CA LEU A 42 0.21 6.93 -0.31
C LEU A 42 1.26 7.04 -1.42
N LYS A 43 2.37 7.72 -1.12
CA LYS A 43 3.47 7.99 -2.05
C LYS A 43 4.75 7.26 -1.66
N SER A 44 4.87 6.87 -0.38
CA SER A 44 6.06 6.22 0.16
C SER A 44 5.68 5.15 1.17
N VAL A 45 6.35 4.00 1.07
CA VAL A 45 6.22 2.88 2.01
C VAL A 45 7.62 2.43 2.38
N ASN A 46 7.98 2.52 3.65
CA ASN A 46 9.22 1.93 4.14
C ASN A 46 8.97 0.47 4.53
N LEU A 47 9.68 -0.45 3.86
CA LEU A 47 9.59 -1.88 4.07
C LEU A 47 10.97 -2.41 4.47
N ASP A 48 11.11 -2.78 5.73
CA ASP A 48 12.20 -3.65 6.21
C ASP A 48 11.55 -4.80 6.98
N ASN A 49 10.94 -5.70 6.22
CA ASN A 49 10.14 -6.80 6.77
C ASN A 49 10.34 -8.07 5.94
N ARG A 50 10.66 -9.16 6.63
CA ARG A 50 10.99 -10.48 6.05
C ARG A 50 9.77 -11.32 5.65
N LEU A 51 8.56 -10.87 5.99
CA LEU A 51 7.30 -11.60 5.76
C LEU A 51 6.57 -11.16 4.48
N ILE A 52 7.13 -10.19 3.75
CA ILE A 52 6.58 -9.72 2.47
C ILE A 52 7.32 -10.43 1.35
N THR A 53 6.57 -11.06 0.45
CA THR A 53 7.10 -11.73 -0.74
C THR A 53 6.88 -10.89 -1.99
N ASP A 54 7.33 -11.38 -3.14
CA ASP A 54 7.08 -10.78 -4.45
C ASP A 54 5.57 -10.57 -4.72
N VAL A 55 4.71 -11.42 -4.16
CA VAL A 55 3.24 -11.28 -4.28
C VAL A 55 2.76 -10.01 -3.56
N GLY A 56 3.28 -9.74 -2.36
CA GLY A 56 2.98 -8.53 -1.61
C GLY A 56 3.56 -7.27 -2.27
N LEU A 57 4.77 -7.37 -2.82
CA LEU A 57 5.39 -6.27 -3.56
C LEU A 57 4.63 -5.94 -4.87
N ALA A 58 4.18 -6.96 -5.60
CA ALA A 58 3.38 -6.77 -6.81
C ALA A 58 2.06 -6.03 -6.54
N ALA A 59 1.45 -6.21 -5.36
CA ALA A 59 0.27 -5.46 -4.95
C ALA A 59 0.54 -3.94 -4.83
N LEU A 60 1.77 -3.52 -4.47
CA LEU A 60 2.15 -2.11 -4.44
C LEU A 60 2.42 -1.53 -5.83
N ILE A 61 2.94 -2.33 -6.76
CA ILE A 61 3.22 -1.89 -8.15
C ILE A 61 1.92 -1.43 -8.83
N GLY A 62 0.79 -2.05 -8.51
CA GLY A 62 -0.54 -1.60 -8.95
C GLY A 62 -0.85 -0.14 -8.57
N ILE A 63 -0.35 0.34 -7.42
CA ILE A 63 -0.49 1.75 -7.02
C ILE A 63 0.29 2.66 -7.95
N TYR A 64 1.52 2.31 -8.31
CA TYR A 64 2.36 3.14 -9.19
C TYR A 64 1.74 3.25 -10.59
N TYR A 65 1.24 2.14 -11.15
CA TYR A 65 0.53 2.17 -12.43
C TYR A 65 -0.82 2.90 -12.34
N MET A 66 -1.62 2.73 -11.27
CA MET A 66 -2.84 3.53 -11.09
C MET A 66 -2.55 5.01 -10.89
N LEU A 67 -1.51 5.39 -10.14
CA LEU A 67 -1.10 6.78 -9.96
C LEU A 67 -0.59 7.39 -11.27
N GLN A 68 0.13 6.62 -12.09
CA GLN A 68 0.56 7.07 -13.40
C GLN A 68 -0.62 7.23 -14.36
N LEU A 69 -1.56 6.28 -14.41
CA LEU A 69 -2.77 6.38 -15.23
C LEU A 69 -3.71 7.49 -14.75
N ALA A 70 -3.88 7.68 -13.44
CA ALA A 70 -4.71 8.74 -12.86
C ALA A 70 -4.08 10.13 -13.00
N HIS A 71 -2.74 10.23 -13.01
CA HIS A 71 -2.00 11.46 -13.32
C HIS A 71 -1.57 11.57 -14.79
N ASN A 72 -2.16 10.80 -15.71
CA ASN A 72 -1.95 11.00 -17.15
C ASN A 72 -3.12 11.78 -17.76
N PRO A 73 -3.13 13.13 -17.73
CA PRO A 73 -4.15 13.93 -18.40
C PRO A 73 -3.83 14.04 -19.90
N LEU A 74 -3.79 12.94 -20.65
CA LEU A 74 -3.69 12.95 -22.11
C LEU A 74 -4.45 11.74 -22.68
N SER A 75 -5.34 11.85 -23.67
CA SER A 75 -5.45 12.89 -24.69
C SER A 75 -6.88 12.95 -25.22
N THR A 76 -7.50 14.12 -25.12
CA THR A 76 -8.52 14.57 -26.07
C THR A 76 -7.81 14.90 -27.37
N HIS A 77 -7.83 13.96 -28.30
CA HIS A 77 -7.88 14.22 -29.73
C HIS A 77 -8.80 13.19 -30.37
#